data_AF-A0A1T2KTR0-F1
#
_entry.id   AF-A0A1T2KTR0-F1
#
_cell.length_a   1.000
_cell.length_b   1.000
_cell.length_c   1.000
_cell.angle_alpha   90.00
_cell.angle_beta   90.00
_cell.angle_gamma   90.00
#
_symmetry.space_group_name_H-M   'P 1'
#
loop_
_entity.id
_entity.type
_entity.pdbx_description
1 polymer ?
#
loop_
_entity_poly.entity_id
_entity_poly.type
_entity_poly.pdbx_seq_one_letter_code
_entity_poly.pdbx_strand_id
1 'polypeptide(L)' 'MQGALIISINDHPDIRRAFDGLHIKEVGITYTVGGGAGSEARELIIWNDQCQNRQIPNGNLDLF' A
#
# COMPACT_ATOMS: atom_id res chain seq x y z
N MET A 1 -19.62 -6.55 -12.10
CA MET A 1 -18.97 -5.32 -11.57
C MET A 1 -17.56 -5.70 -11.13
N GLN A 2 -16.55 -4.87 -11.38
CA GLN A 2 -15.25 -4.99 -10.73
C GLN A 2 -15.13 -3.90 -9.66
N GLY A 3 -14.76 -4.29 -8.44
CA GLY A 3 -14.59 -3.37 -7.31
C GLY A 3 -13.21 -2.72 -7.29
N ALA A 4 -13.10 -1.59 -6.59
CA ALA A 4 -11.84 -0.93 -6.29
C ALA A 4 -11.28 -1.44 -4.94
N LEU A 5 -9.97 -1.68 -4.88
CA LEU A 5 -9.26 -2.16 -3.68
C LEU A 5 -8.02 -1.29 -3.42
N ILE A 6 -7.86 -0.84 -2.17
CA ILE A 6 -6.61 -0.27 -1.65
C ILE A 6 -6.38 -0.78 -0.22
N ILE A 7 -5.16 -1.17 0.11
CA ILE A 7 -4.76 -1.71 1.42
C ILE A 7 -3.45 -1.05 1.84
N SER A 8 -3.32 -0.63 3.10
CA SER A 8 -2.02 -0.42 3.76
C SER A 8 -1.75 -1.57 4.72
N ILE A 9 -0.54 -2.13 4.69
CA ILE A 9 -0.14 -3.27 5.52
C ILE A 9 1.38 -3.29 5.73
N ASN A 10 1.83 -3.84 6.86
CA ASN A 10 3.26 -4.03 7.11
C ASN A 10 3.94 -4.85 5.99
N ASP A 11 5.14 -4.43 5.63
CA ASP A 11 5.97 -5.13 4.64
C ASP A 11 6.46 -6.46 5.21
N HIS A 12 5.95 -7.55 4.63
CA HIS A 12 6.36 -8.90 4.96
C HIS A 12 6.44 -9.74 3.67
N PRO A 13 7.41 -10.66 3.53
CA PRO A 13 7.54 -11.49 2.32
C PRO A 13 6.25 -12.22 1.94
N ASP A 14 5.50 -12.72 2.92
CA ASP A 14 4.24 -13.41 2.66
C ASP A 14 3.12 -12.48 2.17
N ILE A 15 3.12 -11.21 2.59
CA ILE A 15 2.20 -10.21 2.06
C ILE A 15 2.53 -9.92 0.59
N ARG A 16 3.81 -9.71 0.27
CA ARG A 16 4.25 -9.50 -1.13
C ARG A 16 3.87 -10.68 -2.03
N ARG A 17 3.98 -11.92 -1.54
CA ARG A 17 3.54 -13.11 -2.27
C ARG A 17 2.03 -13.21 -2.41
N ALA A 18 1.28 -12.93 -1.34
CA ALA A 18 -0.17 -13.04 -1.33
C ALA A 18 -0.84 -12.03 -2.28
N PHE A 19 -0.21 -10.88 -2.47
CA PHE A 19 -0.70 -9.80 -3.34
C PHE A 19 0.13 -9.63 -4.62
N ASP A 20 0.87 -10.67 -5.01
CA ASP A 20 1.59 -10.67 -6.29
C ASP A 20 0.62 -10.43 -7.46
N GLY A 21 1.03 -9.58 -8.40
CA GLY A 21 0.19 -9.15 -9.52
C GLY A 21 -0.73 -7.95 -9.25
N LEU A 22 -0.72 -7.38 -8.04
CA LEU A 22 -1.29 -6.06 -7.77
C LEU A 22 -0.21 -4.96 -7.82
N HIS A 23 -0.63 -3.71 -7.86
CA HIS A 23 0.28 -2.57 -7.71
C HIS A 23 0.73 -2.47 -6.26
N ILE A 24 2.02 -2.26 -6.01
CA ILE A 24 2.61 -2.17 -4.67
C ILE A 24 3.56 -0.97 -4.61
N LYS A 25 3.40 -0.12 -3.58
CA LYS A 25 4.33 0.96 -3.22
C LYS A 25 4.83 0.76 -1.80
N GLU A 26 6.15 0.75 -1.63
CA GLU A 26 6.78 0.76 -0.31
C GLU A 26 6.80 2.19 0.25
N VAL A 27 6.38 2.34 1.50
CA VAL A 27 6.40 3.60 2.24
C VAL A 27 7.15 3.38 3.54
N GLY A 28 8.24 4.13 3.72
CA GLY A 28 8.99 4.12 4.97
C GLY A 28 8.14 4.70 6.10
N ILE A 29 8.04 3.99 7.22
CA ILE A 29 7.36 4.46 8.42
C ILE A 29 8.27 4.27 9.63
N THR A 30 8.15 5.15 10.62
CA THR A 30 8.92 5.03 11.85
C THR A 30 7.97 4.66 12.98
N TYR A 31 7.92 3.39 13.35
CA TYR A 31 7.25 2.97 14.58
C TYR A 31 8.15 3.25 15.79
N THR A 32 7.69 4.10 16.71
CA THR A 32 8.25 4.20 18.06
C THR A 32 7.37 3.39 19.01
N VAL A 33 7.73 2.13 19.24
CA VAL A 33 7.12 1.33 20.33
C VAL A 33 7.94 1.49 21.61
N GLY A 34 7.25 1.67 22.73
CA GLY A 34 7.79 2.17 24.01
C GLY A 34 9.16 1.61 24.43
N GLY A 35 10.08 2.53 24.72
CA GLY A 35 11.26 2.32 25.59
C GLY A 35 12.44 1.51 25.05
N GLY A 36 12.33 0.84 23.90
CA GLY A 36 13.43 0.06 23.29
C GLY A 36 13.92 0.63 21.95
N ALA A 37 15.07 0.14 21.46
CA ALA A 37 15.58 0.49 20.12
C ALA A 37 14.56 0.04 19.05
N GLY A 38 13.84 1.00 18.48
CA GLY A 38 12.82 0.74 17.47
C GLY A 38 13.40 -0.04 16.29
N SER A 39 12.69 -1.08 15.84
CA SER A 39 13.03 -1.78 14.60
C SER A 39 12.52 -0.95 13.42
N GLU A 40 13.33 -0.78 12.39
CA GLU A 40 12.86 -0.19 11.14
C GLU A 40 11.68 -1.01 10.61
N ALA A 41 10.55 -0.35 10.40
CA ALA A 41 9.35 -0.96 9.86
C ALA A 41 8.99 -0.27 8.55
N ARG A 42 8.42 -1.02 7.63
CA ARG A 42 8.01 -0.52 6.32
C ARG A 42 6.56 -0.91 6.12
N GLU A 43 5.80 -0.03 5.49
CA GLU A 43 4.44 -0.32 5.05
C GLU A 43 4.41 -0.47 3.53
N LEU A 44 3.49 -1.28 3.06
CA LEU A 44 3.14 -1.43 1.65
C LEU A 44 1.75 -0.85 1.44
N ILE A 45 1.64 0.03 0.46
CA ILE A 45 0.34 0.38 -0.13
C ILE A 45 0.12 -0.51 -1.34
N ILE A 46 -1.00 -1.23 -1.37
CA ILE A 46 -1.35 -2.21 -2.40
C ILE A 46 -2.69 -1.83 -3.01
N TRP A 47 -2.82 -1.81 -4.34
CA TRP A 47 -4.08 -1.48 -5.02
C TRP A 47 -4.26 -2.21 -6.35
N ASN A 48 -5.50 -2.25 -6.84
CA ASN A 48 -5.85 -2.88 -8.12
C ASN A 48 -6.02 -1.87 -9.27
N ASP A 49 -6.17 -2.39 -10.51
CA ASP A 49 -6.32 -1.55 -11.71
C ASP A 49 -7.53 -0.62 -11.68
N GLN A 50 -8.58 -1.00 -10.94
CA GLN A 50 -9.76 -0.15 -10.77
C GLN A 50 -9.45 1.10 -9.94
N CYS A 51 -8.43 1.06 -9.07
CA CYS A 51 -7.91 2.25 -8.38
C CYS A 51 -6.93 3.01 -9.29
N GLN A 52 -6.04 2.31 -9.98
CA GLN A 52 -5.00 2.92 -10.83
C GLN A 52 -5.58 3.76 -11.97
N ASN A 53 -6.62 3.23 -12.62
CA ASN A 53 -7.18 3.81 -13.84
C ASN A 53 -8.44 4.65 -13.58
N ARG A 54 -8.75 4.91 -12.31
CA ARG A 54 -9.97 5.65 -11.97
C ARG A 54 -9.80 7.12 -12.34
N GLN A 55 -10.47 7.54 -13.40
CA GLN A 55 -10.70 8.95 -13.67
C GLN A 55 -11.72 9.48 -12.66
N ILE A 56 -11.38 10.57 -11.97
CA ILE A 56 -12.33 11.32 -11.16
C ILE A 56 -12.80 12.55 -11.95
N PRO A 57 -14.09 12.92 -11.88
CA PRO A 57 -14.56 14.15 -12.53
C PRO A 57 -13.75 15.35 -12.01
N ASN A 58 -13.14 16.11 -12.92
CA ASN A 58 -12.29 17.28 -12.67
C ASN A 58 -10.90 17.01 -12.02
N GLY A 59 -10.32 15.81 -12.18
CA GLY A 59 -8.92 15.57 -11.82
C GLY A 59 -8.41 14.18 -12.17
N ASN A 60 -7.12 13.95 -11.96
CA ASN A 60 -6.58 12.60 -11.80
C ASN A 60 -6.47 12.33 -10.30
N LEU A 61 -6.92 11.15 -9.87
CA LEU A 61 -6.57 10.67 -8.54
C LEU A 61 -5.17 10.07 -8.67
N ASP A 62 -4.16 10.94 -8.58
CA ASP A 62 -2.77 10.49 -8.48
C ASP A 62 -2.60 9.93 -7.07
N LEU A 63 -2.90 8.64 -6.92
CA LEU A 63 -2.81 7.98 -5.64
C LEU A 63 -1.36 7.95 -5.15
N PHE A 64 -0.36 8.05 -6.04
CA PHE A 64 1.06 7.91 -5.73
C PHE A 64 2.04 8.57 -6.68
#